data_AF-A0A016S8F2-F1
#
_entry.id   AF-A0A016S8F2-F1
#
_cell.length_a   1.000
_cell.length_b   1.000
_cell.length_c   1.000
_cell.angle_alpha   90.00
_cell.angle_beta   90.00
_cell.angle_gamma   90.00
#
_symmetry.space_group_name_H-M   'P 1'
#
loop_
_entity.id
_entity.type
_entity.pdbx_description
1 polymer ?
#
loop_
_entity_poly.entity_id
_entity_poly.type
_entity_poly.pdbx_seq_one_letter_code
_entity_poly.pdbx_strand_id
1 'polypeptide(L)'
;MADLSRREQMMEQRNPPILAEQYETLDRMIAEASAMVPSYSRMADSINNGETMYTLAAAEQLRCRLLQKQRDIDSLSQSIVAEAENERCGVKEAQLRKNIRFACLQTLQGMVSSMVSLPTEQQYEKLVETHKREVARQIEESRMRATNENVGVRACASLPSVVSRDRPTISTSPDRPRKQTEDGWTPQQTKTYNPFMEEEDRLHPMFEQRDIIKGYLAQAATAGRLEEVEMLERNLRDLEGEMLKMGLISPT
;
A
#
# COMPACT_ATOMS: atom_id res chain seq x y z
N MET A 1 -31.06 39.99 14.13
CA MET A 1 -30.99 38.57 13.74
C MET A 1 -31.56 38.30 12.34
N ALA A 2 -32.72 38.86 11.95
CA ALA A 2 -33.30 38.66 10.62
C ALA A 2 -32.41 39.12 9.44
N ASP A 3 -31.61 40.17 9.63
CA ASP A 3 -30.77 40.75 8.56
C ASP A 3 -29.50 39.92 8.26
N LEU A 4 -28.96 39.23 9.28
CA LEU A 4 -27.85 38.29 9.12
C LEU A 4 -28.30 37.05 8.35
N SER A 5 -29.45 36.49 8.73
CA SER A 5 -30.03 35.31 8.07
C SER A 5 -30.39 35.59 6.60
N ARG A 6 -30.92 36.78 6.30
CA ARG A 6 -31.15 37.21 4.90
C ARG A 6 -29.86 37.37 4.10
N ARG A 7 -28.79 37.86 4.72
CA ARG A 7 -27.47 38.02 4.09
C ARG A 7 -26.80 36.67 3.83
N GLU A 8 -26.84 35.75 4.80
CA GLU A 8 -26.34 34.39 4.65
C GLU A 8 -27.08 33.63 3.55
N GLN A 9 -28.41 33.70 3.52
CA GLN A 9 -29.23 33.05 2.50
C GLN A 9 -28.98 33.60 1.08
N MET A 10 -28.63 34.88 0.94
CA MET A 10 -28.20 35.47 -0.34
C MET A 10 -26.76 35.07 -0.73
N MET A 11 -25.89 34.78 0.24
CA MET A 11 -24.54 34.26 -0.04
C MET A 11 -24.57 32.76 -0.38
N GLU A 12 -25.45 31.97 0.24
CA GLU A 12 -25.66 30.55 -0.09
C GLU A 12 -26.24 30.34 -1.50
N GLN A 13 -27.04 31.29 -2.01
CA GLN A 13 -27.58 31.23 -3.38
C GLN A 13 -26.59 31.69 -4.45
N ARG A 14 -25.42 32.22 -4.08
CA ARG A 14 -24.39 32.61 -5.03
C ARG A 14 -23.48 31.43 -5.34
N ASN A 15 -23.14 31.27 -6.63
CA ASN A 15 -22.09 30.35 -7.03
C ASN A 15 -20.79 30.71 -6.28
N PRO A 16 -20.05 29.70 -5.80
CA PRO A 16 -18.79 29.94 -5.12
C PRO A 16 -17.83 30.72 -6.03
N PRO A 17 -17.00 31.61 -5.48
CA PRO A 17 -15.95 32.27 -6.26
C PRO A 17 -15.05 31.23 -6.93
N ILE A 18 -14.54 31.53 -8.12
CA ILE A 18 -13.61 30.64 -8.87
C ILE A 18 -12.44 30.20 -7.98
N LEU A 19 -11.90 31.12 -7.18
CA LEU A 19 -10.83 30.83 -6.22
C LEU A 19 -11.21 29.74 -5.19
N ALA A 20 -12.47 29.69 -4.76
CA ALA A 20 -12.95 28.68 -3.82
C ALA A 20 -13.00 27.30 -4.51
N GLU A 21 -13.51 27.21 -5.74
CA GLU A 21 -13.54 25.95 -6.51
C GLU A 21 -12.12 25.42 -6.80
N GLN A 22 -11.19 26.32 -7.14
CA GLN A 22 -9.77 26.00 -7.33
C GLN A 22 -9.14 25.47 -6.04
N TYR A 23 -9.42 26.12 -4.91
CA TYR A 23 -8.91 25.70 -3.62
C TYR A 23 -9.45 24.34 -3.19
N GLU A 24 -10.76 24.09 -3.34
CA GLU A 24 -11.35 22.78 -3.04
C GLU A 24 -10.78 21.67 -3.93
N THR A 25 -10.53 21.97 -5.21
CA THR A 25 -9.90 21.03 -6.13
C THR A 25 -8.46 20.73 -5.70
N LEU A 26 -7.71 21.76 -5.32
CA LEU A 26 -6.34 21.63 -4.83
C LEU A 26 -6.26 20.81 -3.53
N ASP A 27 -7.17 21.06 -2.58
CA ASP A 27 -7.27 20.33 -1.32
C ASP A 27 -7.55 18.84 -1.56
N ARG A 28 -8.49 18.53 -2.47
CA ARG A 28 -8.78 17.15 -2.88
C ARG A 28 -7.54 16.47 -3.48
N MET A 29 -6.81 17.16 -4.36
CA MET A 29 -5.58 16.62 -4.96
C MET A 29 -4.49 16.38 -3.92
N ILE A 30 -4.34 17.29 -2.96
CA ILE A 30 -3.39 17.14 -1.84
C ILE A 30 -3.78 15.96 -0.96
N ALA A 31 -5.08 15.81 -0.63
CA ALA A 31 -5.57 14.69 0.17
C ALA A 31 -5.32 13.34 -0.53
N GLU A 32 -5.62 13.23 -1.83
CA GLU A 32 -5.33 12.04 -2.63
C GLU A 32 -3.84 11.69 -2.62
N ALA A 33 -2.97 12.67 -2.88
CA ALA A 33 -1.52 12.45 -2.85
C ALA A 33 -1.03 12.04 -1.45
N SER A 34 -1.54 12.70 -0.40
CA SER A 34 -1.17 12.42 1.00
C SER A 34 -1.57 11.02 1.44
N ALA A 35 -2.72 10.52 0.99
CA ALA A 35 -3.19 9.17 1.30
C ALA A 35 -2.31 8.07 0.65
N MET A 36 -1.68 8.37 -0.48
CA MET A 36 -0.83 7.43 -1.21
C MET A 36 0.60 7.33 -0.64
N VAL A 37 1.09 8.38 0.02
CA VAL A 37 2.48 8.46 0.54
C VAL A 37 2.83 7.32 1.52
N PRO A 38 2.02 6.99 2.55
CA PRO A 38 2.35 5.92 3.48
C PRO A 38 2.46 4.54 2.80
N SER A 39 1.60 4.27 1.81
CA SER A 39 1.68 3.04 1.00
C SER A 39 2.98 2.99 0.21
N TYR A 40 3.38 4.10 -0.42
CA TYR A 40 4.66 4.17 -1.13
C TYR A 40 5.85 3.95 -0.20
N SER A 41 5.88 4.61 0.96
CA SER A 41 6.98 4.43 1.92
C SER A 41 7.11 2.96 2.34
N ARG A 42 6.00 2.29 2.69
CA ARG A 42 6.02 0.85 3.03
C ARG A 42 6.55 -0.02 1.89
N MET A 43 6.07 0.21 0.66
CA MET A 43 6.54 -0.53 -0.52
C MET A 43 8.04 -0.31 -0.76
N ALA A 44 8.49 0.93 -0.70
CA ALA A 44 9.88 1.30 -0.91
C ALA A 44 10.79 0.69 0.16
N ASP A 45 10.38 0.70 1.42
CA ASP A 45 11.15 0.10 2.52
C ASP A 45 11.28 -1.42 2.35
N SER A 46 10.18 -2.12 2.08
CA SER A 46 10.15 -3.56 1.82
C SER A 46 11.07 -3.95 0.66
N ILE A 47 10.98 -3.23 -0.47
CA ILE A 47 11.82 -3.45 -1.65
C ILE A 47 13.30 -3.17 -1.36
N ASN A 48 13.62 -2.09 -0.62
CA ASN A 48 15.00 -1.76 -0.26
C ASN A 48 15.61 -2.77 0.73
N ASN A 49 14.78 -3.48 1.50
CA ASN A 49 15.20 -4.58 2.37
C ASN A 49 15.36 -5.92 1.64
N GLY A 50 15.04 -5.98 0.33
CA GLY A 50 15.09 -7.20 -0.47
C GLY A 50 13.90 -8.14 -0.25
N GLU A 51 12.83 -7.67 0.38
CA GLU A 51 11.60 -8.45 0.56
C GLU A 51 10.81 -8.52 -0.75
N THR A 52 10.03 -9.59 -0.92
CA THR A 52 9.26 -9.83 -2.17
C THR A 52 7.76 -9.62 -2.01
N MET A 53 7.33 -9.06 -0.87
CA MET A 53 5.92 -8.78 -0.56
C MET A 53 5.30 -7.89 -1.64
N TYR A 54 6.06 -6.88 -2.06
CA TYR A 54 5.71 -5.95 -3.14
C TYR A 54 6.55 -6.22 -4.39
N THR A 55 6.03 -5.84 -5.56
CA THR A 55 6.81 -5.89 -6.81
C THR A 55 7.44 -4.53 -7.10
N LEU A 56 8.64 -4.55 -7.67
CA LEU A 56 9.35 -3.32 -8.07
C LEU A 56 8.48 -2.48 -9.03
N ALA A 57 7.87 -3.12 -10.03
CA ALA A 57 6.99 -2.46 -10.99
C ALA A 57 5.79 -1.75 -10.33
N ALA A 58 5.18 -2.34 -9.29
CA ALA A 58 4.07 -1.71 -8.58
C ALA A 58 4.54 -0.48 -7.79
N ALA A 59 5.72 -0.54 -7.16
CA ALA A 59 6.28 0.60 -6.44
C ALA A 59 6.68 1.73 -7.40
N GLU A 60 7.25 1.41 -8.55
CA GLU A 60 7.55 2.38 -9.62
C GLU A 60 6.28 3.04 -10.17
N GLN A 61 5.23 2.25 -10.41
CA GLN A 61 3.94 2.79 -10.85
C GLN A 61 3.36 3.76 -9.82
N LEU A 62 3.39 3.40 -8.53
CA LEU A 62 2.93 4.25 -7.44
C LEU A 62 3.78 5.54 -7.34
N ARG A 63 5.10 5.42 -7.49
CA ARG A 63 6.03 6.56 -7.55
C ARG A 63 5.67 7.51 -8.68
N CYS A 64 5.50 6.98 -9.90
CA CYS A 64 5.14 7.77 -11.07
C CYS A 64 3.82 8.50 -10.87
N ARG A 65 2.82 7.84 -10.27
CA ARG A 65 1.52 8.46 -9.99
C ARG A 65 1.61 9.56 -8.94
N LEU A 66 2.40 9.36 -7.87
CA LEU A 66 2.70 10.40 -6.88
C LEU A 66 3.39 11.61 -7.52
N LEU A 67 4.43 11.40 -8.33
CA LEU A 67 5.13 12.48 -9.04
C LEU A 67 4.20 13.23 -9.99
N GLN A 68 3.27 12.54 -10.65
CA GLN A 68 2.26 13.18 -11.49
C GLN A 68 1.33 14.07 -10.66
N LYS A 69 0.78 13.55 -9.56
CA LYS A 69 -0.05 14.35 -8.64
C LYS A 69 0.69 15.56 -8.09
N GLN A 70 1.97 15.43 -7.76
CA GLN A 70 2.80 16.56 -7.32
C GLN A 70 2.91 17.65 -8.40
N ARG A 71 3.13 17.27 -9.66
CA ARG A 71 3.17 18.21 -10.79
C ARG A 71 1.82 18.88 -11.01
N ASP A 72 0.73 18.13 -10.92
CA ASP A 72 -0.62 18.67 -11.10
C ASP A 72 -0.95 19.69 -9.99
N ILE A 73 -0.59 19.39 -8.72
CA ILE A 73 -0.74 20.31 -7.57
C ILE A 73 0.10 21.57 -7.77
N ASP A 74 1.37 21.44 -8.16
CA ASP A 74 2.22 22.61 -8.40
C ASP A 74 1.67 23.48 -9.55
N SER A 75 1.24 22.85 -10.65
CA SER A 75 0.66 23.54 -11.80
C SER A 75 -0.62 24.32 -11.44
N LEU A 76 -1.55 23.69 -10.70
CA LEU A 76 -2.77 24.37 -10.25
C LEU A 76 -2.45 25.50 -9.27
N SER A 77 -1.57 25.27 -8.29
CA SER A 77 -1.18 26.29 -7.32
C SER A 77 -0.44 27.47 -7.97
N GLN A 78 0.29 27.24 -9.06
CA GLN A 78 0.91 28.28 -9.87
C GLN A 78 -0.14 29.08 -10.66
N SER A 79 -1.17 28.42 -11.24
CA SER A 79 -2.28 29.10 -11.93
C SER A 79 -3.02 30.05 -11.00
N ILE A 80 -3.34 29.60 -9.78
CA ILE A 80 -4.04 30.40 -8.77
C ILE A 80 -3.31 31.73 -8.51
N VAL A 81 -1.97 31.70 -8.43
CA VAL A 81 -1.16 32.91 -8.23
C VAL A 81 -1.06 33.76 -9.49
N ALA A 82 -0.89 33.15 -10.67
CA ALA A 82 -0.79 33.88 -11.93
C ALA A 82 -2.08 34.65 -12.27
N GLU A 83 -3.24 34.08 -11.96
CA GLU A 83 -4.54 34.74 -12.15
C GLU A 83 -4.69 36.00 -11.28
N ALA A 84 -3.97 36.10 -10.17
CA ALA A 84 -3.94 37.32 -9.35
C ALA A 84 -3.41 38.53 -10.14
N GLU A 85 -2.47 38.29 -11.04
CA GLU A 85 -1.83 39.34 -11.86
C GLU A 85 -2.71 39.75 -13.05
N ASN A 86 -3.53 38.83 -13.57
CA ASN A 86 -4.42 39.06 -14.72
C ASN A 86 -5.75 39.70 -14.35
N GLU A 87 -6.34 39.37 -13.20
CA GLU A 87 -7.73 39.76 -12.88
C GLU A 87 -7.87 41.09 -12.12
N ARG A 88 -6.79 41.86 -11.92
CA ARG A 88 -6.76 43.05 -11.05
C ARG A 88 -7.36 42.75 -9.66
N CYS A 89 -6.99 41.61 -9.08
CA CYS A 89 -7.49 41.20 -7.77
C CYS A 89 -7.08 42.21 -6.68
N GLY A 90 -7.89 42.30 -5.61
CA GLY A 90 -7.57 43.17 -4.48
C GLY A 90 -6.33 42.69 -3.71
N VAL A 91 -5.62 43.60 -3.03
CA VAL A 91 -4.36 43.28 -2.30
C VAL A 91 -4.49 42.08 -1.34
N LYS A 92 -5.63 41.96 -0.63
CA LYS A 92 -5.89 40.83 0.28
C LYS A 92 -6.08 39.51 -0.44
N GLU A 93 -6.73 39.53 -1.60
CA GLU A 93 -6.94 38.33 -2.42
C GLU A 93 -5.63 37.87 -3.06
N ALA A 94 -4.82 38.81 -3.58
CA ALA A 94 -3.48 38.52 -4.07
C ALA A 94 -2.62 37.85 -2.98
N GLN A 95 -2.68 38.35 -1.74
CA GLN A 95 -1.96 37.76 -0.62
C GLN A 95 -2.48 36.36 -0.27
N LEU A 96 -3.80 36.16 -0.29
CA LEU A 96 -4.42 34.84 -0.06
C LEU A 96 -3.93 33.82 -1.10
N ARG A 97 -3.99 34.15 -2.39
CA ARG A 97 -3.51 33.30 -3.49
C ARG A 97 -2.03 32.92 -3.31
N LYS A 98 -1.17 33.87 -2.92
CA LYS A 98 0.24 33.61 -2.59
C LYS A 98 0.40 32.67 -1.40
N ASN A 99 -0.39 32.86 -0.33
CA ASN A 99 -0.35 32.00 0.84
C ASN A 99 -0.80 30.56 0.51
N ILE A 100 -1.83 30.40 -0.34
CA ILE A 100 -2.27 29.09 -0.84
C ILE A 100 -1.11 28.38 -1.55
N ARG A 101 -0.43 29.05 -2.48
CA ARG A 101 0.73 28.47 -3.17
C ARG A 101 1.86 28.11 -2.19
N PHE A 102 2.17 28.99 -1.25
CA PHE A 102 3.20 28.71 -0.25
C PHE A 102 2.89 27.44 0.57
N ALA A 103 1.65 27.30 1.05
CA ALA A 103 1.23 26.11 1.78
C ALA A 103 1.32 24.83 0.92
N CYS A 104 0.99 24.93 -0.37
CA CYS A 104 1.13 23.81 -1.31
C CYS A 104 2.59 23.40 -1.47
N LEU A 105 3.50 24.36 -1.68
CA LEU A 105 4.93 24.06 -1.82
C LEU A 105 5.51 23.41 -0.55
N GLN A 106 5.10 23.86 0.63
CA GLN A 106 5.50 23.23 1.90
C GLN A 106 5.00 21.79 1.99
N THR A 107 3.75 21.55 1.61
CA THR A 107 3.14 20.21 1.61
C THR A 107 3.85 19.28 0.63
N LEU A 108 4.09 19.75 -0.60
CA LEU A 108 4.82 19.01 -1.63
C LEU A 108 6.26 18.70 -1.20
N GLN A 109 6.94 19.65 -0.54
CA GLN A 109 8.28 19.42 0.01
C GLN A 109 8.25 18.28 1.04
N GLY A 110 7.28 18.28 1.96
CA GLY A 110 7.09 17.20 2.92
C GLY A 110 6.90 15.84 2.25
N MET A 111 6.08 15.77 1.18
CA MET A 111 5.89 14.56 0.39
C MET A 111 7.18 14.10 -0.31
N VAL A 112 7.94 15.01 -0.92
CA VAL A 112 9.19 14.65 -1.60
C VAL A 112 10.22 14.13 -0.60
N SER A 113 10.29 14.71 0.60
CA SER A 113 11.21 14.26 1.64
C SER A 113 10.91 12.85 2.16
N SER A 114 9.66 12.37 2.08
CA SER A 114 9.31 10.99 2.44
C SER A 114 9.49 9.98 1.32
N MET A 115 9.80 10.43 0.09
CA MET A 115 9.95 9.55 -1.07
C MET A 115 11.37 8.99 -1.18
N VAL A 116 11.62 7.88 -0.48
CA VAL A 116 12.86 7.10 -0.59
C VAL A 116 13.08 6.63 -2.04
N SER A 117 14.33 6.55 -2.48
CA SER A 117 14.68 6.03 -3.80
C SER A 117 14.40 4.54 -3.90
N LEU A 118 13.87 4.09 -5.04
CA LEU A 118 13.78 2.68 -5.36
C LEU A 118 15.12 2.19 -5.93
N PRO A 119 15.53 0.95 -5.62
CA PRO A 119 16.70 0.34 -6.24
C PRO A 119 16.46 0.10 -7.73
N THR A 120 17.53 0.02 -8.51
CA THR A 120 17.42 -0.46 -9.90
C THR A 120 17.08 -1.95 -9.93
N GLU A 121 16.59 -2.45 -11.07
CA GLU A 121 16.25 -3.88 -11.23
C GLU A 121 17.42 -4.81 -10.83
N GLN A 122 18.64 -4.51 -11.27
CA GLN A 122 19.85 -5.27 -10.89
C GLN A 122 20.18 -5.19 -9.40
N GLN A 123 19.98 -4.02 -8.79
CA GLN A 123 20.21 -3.84 -7.35
C GLN A 123 19.16 -4.60 -6.54
N TYR A 124 17.91 -4.54 -6.98
CA TYR A 124 16.80 -5.26 -6.37
C TYR A 124 17.01 -6.76 -6.42
N GLU A 125 17.41 -7.31 -7.58
CA GLU A 125 17.72 -8.73 -7.71
C GLU A 125 18.80 -9.16 -6.72
N LYS A 126 19.89 -8.38 -6.60
CA LYS A 126 20.95 -8.63 -5.64
C LYS A 126 20.44 -8.57 -4.19
N LEU A 127 19.61 -7.58 -3.86
CA LEU A 127 19.02 -7.42 -2.53
C LEU A 127 18.15 -8.64 -2.17
N VAL A 128 17.27 -9.05 -3.08
CA VAL A 128 16.44 -10.25 -2.92
C VAL A 128 17.30 -11.49 -2.73
N GLU A 129 18.37 -11.65 -3.51
CA GLU A 129 19.25 -12.80 -3.37
C GLU A 129 19.99 -12.78 -2.02
N THR A 130 20.49 -11.62 -1.59
CA THR A 130 21.12 -11.48 -0.27
C THR A 130 20.16 -11.74 0.88
N HIS A 131 18.92 -11.27 0.77
CA HIS A 131 17.87 -11.47 1.76
C HIS A 131 17.53 -12.96 1.88
N LYS A 132 17.27 -13.63 0.75
CA LYS A 132 17.01 -15.08 0.69
C LYS A 132 18.14 -15.89 1.32
N ARG A 133 19.41 -15.54 1.06
CA ARG A 133 20.56 -16.23 1.65
C ARG A 133 20.60 -16.05 3.17
N GLU A 134 20.34 -14.84 3.65
CA GLU A 134 20.35 -14.53 5.08
C GLU A 134 19.20 -15.23 5.82
N VAL A 135 17.99 -15.22 5.27
CA VAL A 135 16.86 -15.91 5.88
C VAL A 135 17.05 -17.44 5.86
N ALA A 136 17.54 -18.00 4.75
CA ALA A 136 17.88 -19.43 4.70
C ALA A 136 18.91 -19.81 5.77
N ARG A 137 19.93 -18.97 6.00
CA ARG A 137 20.92 -19.14 7.07
C ARG A 137 20.26 -19.13 8.45
N GLN A 138 19.41 -18.14 8.73
CA GLN A 138 18.70 -18.04 10.01
C GLN A 138 17.77 -19.23 10.27
N ILE A 139 17.18 -19.80 9.22
CA ILE A 139 16.29 -20.95 9.34
C ILE A 139 17.07 -22.24 9.56
N GLU A 140 18.19 -22.44 8.88
CA GLU A 140 19.05 -23.59 9.17
C GLU A 140 19.59 -23.51 10.60
N GLU A 141 20.02 -22.33 11.06
CA GLU A 141 20.49 -22.13 12.43
C GLU A 141 19.39 -22.40 13.48
N SER A 142 18.16 -21.92 13.26
CA SER A 142 17.04 -22.19 14.16
C SER A 142 16.63 -23.66 14.14
N ARG A 143 16.67 -24.32 12.97
CA ARG A 143 16.44 -25.76 12.83
C ARG A 143 17.50 -26.58 13.57
N MET A 144 18.77 -26.22 13.45
CA MET A 144 19.89 -26.88 14.15
C MET A 144 19.82 -26.67 15.67
N ARG A 145 19.37 -25.51 16.15
CA ARG A 145 19.11 -25.29 17.59
C ARG A 145 17.96 -26.17 18.09
N ALA A 146 16.84 -26.20 17.36
CA ALA A 146 15.69 -27.01 17.72
C ALA A 146 16.01 -28.51 17.76
N THR A 147 16.83 -29.02 16.83
CA THR A 147 17.27 -30.44 16.87
C THR A 147 18.22 -30.71 18.04
N ASN A 148 19.15 -29.81 18.35
CA ASN A 148 20.10 -29.98 19.45
C ASN A 148 19.41 -29.93 20.83
N GLU A 149 18.44 -29.03 21.04
CA GLU A 149 17.62 -28.98 22.26
C GLU A 149 16.78 -30.26 22.43
N ASN A 150 16.24 -30.83 21.34
CA ASN A 150 15.47 -32.07 21.39
C ASN A 150 16.32 -33.33 21.69
N VAL A 151 17.64 -33.28 21.42
CA VAL A 151 18.58 -34.36 21.79
C VAL A 151 18.97 -34.26 23.27
N GLY A 152 19.05 -33.06 23.86
CA GLY A 152 19.35 -32.84 25.27
C GLY A 152 18.25 -33.29 26.26
N VAL A 153 16.98 -33.33 25.82
CA VAL A 153 15.84 -33.74 26.67
C VAL A 153 15.57 -35.25 26.62
N ARG A 154 16.15 -36.00 25.67
CA ARG A 154 15.97 -37.47 25.56
C ARG A 154 16.80 -38.31 26.52
N ALA A 155 17.66 -37.70 27.36
CA ALA A 155 18.44 -38.46 28.34
C ALA A 155 17.64 -38.94 29.56
N CYS A 156 16.42 -38.44 29.79
CA CYS A 156 15.56 -38.87 30.91
C CYS A 156 14.07 -38.76 30.57
N ALA A 157 13.46 -39.76 29.93
CA ALA A 157 12.02 -40.01 30.04
C ALA A 157 11.65 -41.42 29.57
N SER A 158 11.32 -42.27 30.53
CA SER A 158 10.80 -43.63 30.32
C SER A 158 9.27 -43.62 30.47
N LEU A 159 8.55 -44.01 29.40
CA LEU A 159 7.20 -44.62 29.32
C LEU A 159 5.93 -43.77 29.64
N PRO A 160 4.71 -44.18 29.23
CA PRO A 160 4.29 -44.89 28.00
C PRO A 160 3.07 -44.25 27.27
N SER A 161 2.78 -44.83 26.10
CA SER A 161 1.63 -44.69 25.19
C SER A 161 0.24 -44.50 25.81
N VAL A 162 -0.55 -43.58 25.24
CA VAL A 162 -2.03 -43.61 25.26
C VAL A 162 -2.61 -43.26 23.89
N VAL A 163 -3.58 -44.08 23.51
CA VAL A 163 -4.33 -44.15 22.26
C VAL A 163 -5.57 -43.25 22.30
N SER A 164 -5.97 -42.71 21.14
CA SER A 164 -7.36 -42.47 20.63
C SER A 164 -7.51 -41.07 19.99
N ARG A 165 -7.84 -41.00 18.69
CA ARG A 165 -9.15 -40.56 18.10
C ARG A 165 -9.66 -39.23 18.69
N ASP A 166 -9.95 -38.17 17.93
CA ASP A 166 -10.79 -38.13 16.72
C ASP A 166 -10.48 -36.91 15.81
N ARG A 167 -10.77 -37.09 14.52
CA ARG A 167 -10.73 -36.08 13.44
C ARG A 167 -12.10 -35.39 13.33
N PRO A 168 -12.19 -34.05 13.30
CA PRO A 168 -13.35 -33.36 12.74
C PRO A 168 -13.05 -32.87 11.33
N THR A 169 -13.63 -33.56 10.34
CA THR A 169 -14.00 -33.00 9.03
C THR A 169 -15.32 -32.25 9.19
N ILE A 170 -15.31 -30.93 9.03
CA ILE A 170 -16.50 -30.08 8.79
C ILE A 170 -15.99 -28.96 7.87
N SER A 171 -16.23 -29.03 6.55
CA SER A 171 -17.49 -28.68 5.88
C SER A 171 -17.71 -27.17 5.80
N THR A 172 -17.67 -26.68 4.56
CA THR A 172 -18.38 -25.54 3.96
C THR A 172 -19.16 -24.60 4.90
N SER A 173 -18.73 -23.33 4.88
CA SER A 173 -19.49 -22.08 5.03
C SER A 173 -20.81 -22.08 5.82
N PRO A 174 -20.92 -21.13 6.76
CA PRO A 174 -22.15 -20.36 6.90
C PRO A 174 -21.89 -18.87 6.71
N ASP A 175 -22.61 -18.36 5.73
CA ASP A 175 -23.12 -17.01 5.57
C ASP A 175 -23.22 -16.24 6.90
N ARG A 176 -22.40 -15.18 7.02
CA ARG A 176 -22.61 -14.12 8.00
C ARG A 176 -23.16 -12.91 7.25
N PRO A 177 -24.24 -12.28 7.73
CA PRO A 177 -24.74 -11.05 7.13
C PRO A 177 -23.71 -9.95 7.37
N ARG A 178 -22.91 -9.64 6.36
CA ARG A 178 -22.02 -8.49 6.36
C ARG A 178 -22.89 -7.24 6.37
N LYS A 179 -22.79 -6.46 7.45
CA LYS A 179 -23.22 -5.06 7.47
C LYS A 179 -22.59 -4.38 6.26
N GLN A 180 -23.43 -3.90 5.36
CA GLN A 180 -23.03 -3.03 4.26
C GLN A 180 -22.47 -1.75 4.87
N THR A 181 -21.15 -1.65 4.95
CA THR A 181 -20.47 -0.36 4.89
C THR A 181 -20.50 0.04 3.42
N GLU A 182 -21.05 1.21 3.10
CA GLU A 182 -21.28 1.71 1.74
C GLU A 182 -19.98 1.94 0.91
N ASP A 183 -18.82 1.57 1.45
CA ASP A 183 -17.50 1.75 0.84
C ASP A 183 -16.91 0.40 0.39
N GLY A 184 -17.72 -0.39 -0.33
CA GLY A 184 -17.34 -1.71 -0.83
C GLY A 184 -16.31 -1.60 -1.95
N TRP A 185 -15.03 -1.52 -1.60
CA TRP A 185 -13.96 -1.59 -2.58
C TRP A 185 -13.86 -3.01 -3.16
N THR A 186 -13.96 -3.11 -4.49
CA THR A 186 -13.76 -4.36 -5.23
C THR A 186 -12.55 -4.20 -6.16
N PRO A 187 -11.48 -4.99 -5.98
CA PRO A 187 -10.35 -4.93 -6.88
C PRO A 187 -10.69 -5.45 -8.27
N GLN A 188 -10.02 -4.94 -9.29
CA GLN A 188 -10.07 -5.48 -10.64
C GLN A 188 -9.07 -6.62 -10.78
N GLN A 189 -9.50 -7.74 -11.35
CA GLN A 189 -8.59 -8.87 -11.56
C GLN A 189 -7.68 -8.57 -12.76
N THR A 190 -6.44 -8.18 -12.49
CA THR A 190 -5.39 -8.04 -13.50
C THR A 190 -4.61 -9.34 -13.56
N LYS A 191 -4.66 -10.05 -14.69
CA LYS A 191 -3.74 -11.16 -14.94
C LYS A 191 -2.34 -10.58 -15.21
N THR A 192 -1.58 -10.31 -14.16
CA THR A 192 -0.21 -9.81 -14.29
C THR A 192 0.70 -11.00 -14.61
N TYR A 193 1.08 -11.14 -15.88
CA TYR A 193 1.91 -12.24 -16.37
C TYR A 193 3.37 -12.05 -15.98
N ASN A 194 3.98 -13.08 -15.37
CA ASN A 194 5.40 -13.08 -15.03
C ASN A 194 6.20 -13.94 -16.05
N PRO A 195 7.03 -13.34 -16.93
CA PRO A 195 7.70 -14.06 -18.02
C PRO A 195 8.76 -15.07 -17.58
N PHE A 196 9.21 -14.99 -16.32
CA PHE A 196 10.36 -15.74 -15.79
C PHE A 196 9.99 -16.97 -14.94
N MET A 197 8.71 -17.33 -14.86
CA MET A 197 8.22 -18.46 -14.06
C MET A 197 8.17 -19.74 -14.90
N GLU A 198 8.72 -20.85 -14.41
CA GLU A 198 8.70 -22.15 -15.10
C GLU A 198 7.25 -22.64 -15.28
N GLU A 199 6.96 -23.33 -16.40
CA GLU A 199 5.60 -23.80 -16.72
C GLU A 199 5.00 -24.73 -15.66
N GLU A 200 5.84 -25.47 -14.95
CA GLU A 200 5.41 -26.41 -13.90
C GLU A 200 5.03 -25.67 -12.60
N ASP A 201 5.77 -24.62 -12.23
CA ASP A 201 5.42 -23.73 -11.11
C ASP A 201 4.17 -22.90 -11.41
N ARG A 202 3.90 -22.59 -12.69
CA ARG A 202 2.69 -21.87 -13.13
C ARG A 202 1.39 -22.64 -12.92
N LEU A 203 1.44 -23.96 -12.73
CA LEU A 203 0.25 -24.80 -12.64
C LEU A 203 -0.31 -24.94 -11.21
N HIS A 204 0.43 -24.51 -10.17
CA HIS A 204 -0.05 -24.66 -8.80
C HIS A 204 -0.99 -23.51 -8.39
N PRO A 205 -2.24 -23.77 -7.95
CA PRO A 205 -3.23 -22.74 -7.63
C PRO A 205 -2.77 -21.70 -6.59
N MET A 206 -1.85 -22.08 -5.70
CA MET A 206 -1.29 -21.17 -4.69
C MET A 206 -0.45 -20.04 -5.29
N PHE A 207 0.29 -20.29 -6.36
CA PHE A 207 1.07 -19.24 -7.03
C PHE A 207 0.14 -18.24 -7.73
N GLU A 208 -0.91 -18.73 -8.39
CA GLU A 208 -1.95 -17.88 -8.97
C GLU A 208 -2.62 -17.02 -7.91
N GLN A 209 -3.01 -17.61 -6.77
CA GLN A 209 -3.61 -16.87 -5.66
C GLN A 209 -2.68 -15.80 -5.10
N ARG A 210 -1.38 -16.10 -4.98
CA ARG A 210 -0.35 -15.15 -4.55
C ARG A 210 -0.28 -13.95 -5.49
N ASP A 211 -0.27 -14.21 -6.80
CA ASP A 211 -0.16 -13.17 -7.81
C ASP A 211 -1.44 -12.31 -7.87
N ILE A 212 -2.62 -12.92 -7.67
CA ILE A 212 -3.90 -12.20 -7.53
C ILE A 212 -3.85 -11.25 -6.32
N ILE A 213 -3.43 -11.74 -5.14
CA ILE A 213 -3.34 -10.92 -3.92
C ILE A 213 -2.35 -9.78 -4.11
N LYS A 214 -1.19 -10.04 -4.74
CA LYS A 214 -0.21 -8.98 -5.06
C LYS A 214 -0.80 -7.93 -6.00
N GLY A 215 -1.58 -8.33 -7.00
CA GLY A 215 -2.31 -7.41 -7.88
C GLY A 215 -3.33 -6.54 -7.13
N TYR A 216 -4.05 -7.13 -6.18
CA TYR A 216 -5.00 -6.40 -5.33
C TYR A 216 -4.29 -5.45 -4.37
N LEU A 217 -3.18 -5.90 -3.79
CA LEU A 217 -2.35 -5.10 -2.90
C LEU A 217 -1.82 -3.85 -3.62
N ALA A 218 -1.37 -3.99 -4.87
CA ALA A 218 -0.93 -2.87 -5.70
C ALA A 218 -2.08 -1.86 -5.95
N GLN A 219 -3.30 -2.35 -6.20
CA GLN A 219 -4.46 -1.47 -6.41
C GLN A 219 -4.88 -0.75 -5.13
N ALA A 220 -4.94 -1.45 -3.99
CA ALA A 220 -5.27 -0.86 -2.70
C ALA A 220 -4.23 0.20 -2.29
N ALA A 221 -2.95 -0.10 -2.47
CA ALA A 221 -1.84 0.82 -2.23
C ALA A 221 -1.97 2.08 -3.10
N THR A 222 -2.26 1.90 -4.39
CA THR A 222 -2.45 2.99 -5.35
C THR A 222 -3.68 3.85 -5.02
N ALA A 223 -4.71 3.26 -4.43
CA ALA A 223 -5.91 3.96 -3.99
C ALA A 223 -5.75 4.62 -2.60
N GLY A 224 -4.60 4.48 -1.92
CA GLY A 224 -4.40 4.98 -0.56
C GLY A 224 -5.27 4.25 0.48
N ARG A 225 -5.76 3.05 0.17
CA ARG A 225 -6.65 2.25 1.01
C ARG A 225 -5.84 1.42 2.01
N LEU A 226 -5.43 2.06 3.11
CA LEU A 226 -4.44 1.51 4.05
C LEU A 226 -4.95 0.26 4.79
N GLU A 227 -6.24 0.21 5.14
CA GLU A 227 -6.83 -0.95 5.83
C GLU A 227 -6.82 -2.20 4.94
N GLU A 228 -7.21 -2.03 3.67
CA GLU A 228 -7.18 -3.08 2.67
C GLU A 228 -5.75 -3.53 2.38
N VAL A 229 -4.79 -2.59 2.30
CA VAL A 229 -3.35 -2.93 2.21
C VAL A 229 -2.93 -3.83 3.37
N GLU A 230 -3.20 -3.45 4.61
CA GLU A 230 -2.82 -4.27 5.76
C GLU A 230 -3.51 -5.64 5.79
N MET A 231 -4.77 -5.70 5.38
CA MET A 231 -5.51 -6.97 5.26
C MET A 231 -4.85 -7.89 4.23
N LEU A 232 -4.52 -7.35 3.05
CA LEU A 232 -3.91 -8.10 1.96
C LEU A 232 -2.48 -8.53 2.28
N GLU A 233 -1.69 -7.70 2.98
CA GLU A 233 -0.37 -8.08 3.50
C GLU A 233 -0.45 -9.28 4.47
N ARG A 234 -1.41 -9.26 5.41
CA ARG A 234 -1.65 -10.40 6.32
C ARG A 234 -2.03 -11.65 5.54
N ASN A 235 -2.97 -11.52 4.59
CA ASN A 235 -3.41 -12.64 3.77
C ASN A 235 -2.27 -13.23 2.92
N LEU A 236 -1.39 -12.38 2.39
CA LEU A 236 -0.23 -12.82 1.62
C LEU A 236 0.78 -13.56 2.48
N ARG A 237 1.07 -13.06 3.69
CA ARG A 237 1.94 -13.75 4.65
C ARG A 237 1.40 -15.13 5.05
N ASP A 238 0.09 -15.22 5.30
CA ASP A 238 -0.55 -16.49 5.63
C ASP A 238 -0.45 -17.48 4.45
N LEU A 239 -0.71 -16.99 3.23
CA LEU A 239 -0.59 -17.80 2.00
C LEU A 239 0.83 -18.31 1.79
N GLU A 240 1.84 -17.44 1.89
CA GLU A 240 3.25 -17.81 1.74
C GLU A 240 3.70 -18.79 2.84
N GLY A 241 3.18 -18.63 4.07
CA GLY A 241 3.38 -19.60 5.15
C GLY A 241 2.83 -20.99 4.84
N GLU A 242 1.63 -21.08 4.23
CA GLU A 242 1.07 -22.36 3.77
C GLU A 242 1.86 -22.94 2.59
N MET A 243 2.31 -22.11 1.65
CA MET A 243 3.18 -22.54 0.55
C MET A 243 4.49 -23.14 1.05
N LEU A 244 5.08 -22.54 2.09
CA LEU A 244 6.29 -23.05 2.74
C LEU A 244 6.05 -24.42 3.40
N LYS A 245 4.93 -24.58 4.13
CA LYS A 245 4.54 -25.87 4.75
C LYS A 245 4.36 -26.98 3.71
N MET A 246 3.87 -26.63 2.52
CA MET A 246 3.70 -27.55 1.40
C MET A 246 5.00 -27.79 0.60
N GLY A 247 6.09 -27.10 0.93
CA GLY A 247 7.37 -27.22 0.23
C GLY A 247 7.37 -26.60 -1.17
N LEU A 248 6.41 -25.72 -1.47
CA LEU A 248 6.29 -25.05 -2.78
C LEU A 248 7.26 -23.89 -2.93
N ILE A 249 7.62 -23.25 -1.82
CA ILE A 249 8.59 -22.17 -1.80
C ILE A 249 9.60 -22.42 -0.70
N SER A 250 10.84 -22.04 -0.96
CA SER A 250 11.85 -21.90 0.08
C SER A 250 11.46 -20.73 0.99
N PRO A 251 11.86 -20.77 2.26
CA PRO A 251 11.61 -19.62 3.12
C PRO A 251 12.29 -18.37 2.56
N THR A 252 11.53 -17.29 2.48
CA THR A 252 11.96 -15.96 2.06
C THR A 252 12.63 -15.21 3.17
#